data_AF-S0G077-F1
#
_entry.id   AF-S0G077-F1
#
_cell.length_a   1.000
_cell.length_b   1.000
_cell.length_c   1.000
_cell.angle_alpha   90.00
_cell.angle_beta   90.00
_cell.angle_gamma   90.00
#
_symmetry.space_group_name_H-M   'P 1'
#
loop_
_entity.id
_entity.type
_entity.pdbx_description
1 polymer ?
#
loop_
_entity_poly.entity_id
_entity_poly.type
_entity_poly.pdbx_seq_one_letter_code
_entity_poly.pdbx_strand_id
1 'polypeptide(L)' 'MYKITEEDISSIIENWKTKQMVFKGKYEITSNEVFGQQGYPIKVVFSCEIEKIVVITAYPLKKEMKK' A
#
# COMPACT_ATOMS: atom_id res chain seq x y z
N MET A 1 -17.47 -0.80 -6.72
CA MET A 1 -16.55 0.02 -5.90
C MET A 1 -15.57 -0.93 -5.24
N TYR A 2 -14.26 -0.72 -5.38
CA TYR A 2 -13.25 -1.52 -4.68
C TYR A 2 -13.30 -1.16 -3.20
N LYS A 3 -13.34 -2.15 -2.31
CA LYS A 3 -13.46 -1.94 -0.87
C LYS A 3 -12.07 -2.07 -0.24
N ILE A 4 -11.30 -0.98 -0.29
CA ILE A 4 -10.01 -0.88 0.38
C ILE A 4 -10.26 -0.25 1.75
N THR A 5 -9.87 -0.95 2.82
CA THR A 5 -10.02 -0.48 4.19
C THR A 5 -8.73 0.11 4.74
N GLU A 6 -8.81 0.88 5.82
CA GLU A 6 -7.63 1.40 6.51
C GLU A 6 -6.75 0.28 7.10
N GLU A 7 -7.36 -0.82 7.55
CA GLU A 7 -6.66 -2.02 8.01
C GLU A 7 -5.82 -2.67 6.89
N ASP A 8 -6.34 -2.71 5.67
CA ASP A 8 -5.59 -3.20 4.51
C ASP A 8 -4.34 -2.35 4.26
N ILE A 9 -4.50 -1.02 4.29
CA ILE A 9 -3.39 -0.09 4.06
C ILE A 9 -2.35 -0.15 5.18
N SER A 10 -2.81 -0.24 6.43
CA SER A 10 -1.94 -0.36 7.60
C SER A 10 -1.12 -1.65 7.51
N SER A 11 -1.76 -2.77 7.20
CA SER A 11 -1.11 -4.06 7.00
C SER A 11 -0.06 -4.02 5.88
N ILE A 12 -0.38 -3.39 4.74
CA ILE A 12 0.57 -3.20 3.63
C ILE A 12 1.81 -2.43 4.07
N ILE A 13 1.62 -1.33 4.78
CA ILE A 13 2.72 -0.47 5.24
C ILE A 13 3.57 -1.18 6.29
N GLU A 14 2.95 -1.90 7.22
CA GLU A 14 3.66 -2.69 8.24
C GLU A 14 4.48 -3.83 7.63
N ASN A 15 3.91 -4.58 6.67
CA ASN A 15 4.64 -5.62 5.95
C ASN A 15 5.80 -5.06 5.12
N TRP A 16 5.69 -3.82 4.64
CA TRP A 16 6.79 -3.15 3.96
C TRP A 16 7.87 -2.70 4.94
N LYS A 17 7.50 -2.15 6.10
CA LYS A 17 8.42 -1.75 7.19
C LYS A 17 9.29 -2.89 7.69
N THR A 18 8.75 -4.11 7.78
CA THR A 18 9.53 -5.27 8.25
C THR A 18 10.60 -5.69 7.25
N LYS A 19 10.43 -5.38 5.97
CA LYS A 19 11.34 -5.76 4.88
C LYS A 19 12.40 -4.71 4.56
N GLN A 20 12.22 -3.46 4.98
CA GLN A 20 13.11 -2.34 4.61
C GLN A 20 13.31 -1.36 5.77
N MET A 21 14.50 -0.76 5.83
CA MET A 21 14.77 0.32 6.77
C MET A 21 14.02 1.59 6.33
N VAL A 22 13.21 2.14 7.22
CA VAL A 22 12.35 3.30 6.93
C VAL A 22 13.03 4.57 7.39
N PHE A 23 13.13 5.53 6.47
CA PHE A 23 13.65 6.86 6.73
C PHE A 23 12.55 7.89 6.56
N LYS A 24 12.80 9.12 6.99
CA LYS A 24 11.90 10.23 6.71
C LYS A 24 11.86 10.47 5.19
N GLY A 25 10.66 10.53 4.62
CA GLY A 25 10.50 10.77 3.19
C GLY A 25 9.18 10.25 2.61
N LYS A 26 9.03 10.45 1.31
CA LYS A 26 7.87 9.99 0.54
C LYS A 26 8.16 8.61 -0.06
N TYR A 27 7.20 7.70 0.10
CA TYR A 27 7.28 6.34 -0.37
C TYR A 27 6.10 5.99 -1.28
N GLU A 28 6.39 5.14 -2.24
CA GLU A 28 5.43 4.55 -3.16
C GLU A 28 5.69 3.05 -3.20
N ILE A 29 4.69 2.28 -2.78
CA ILE A 29 4.80 0.82 -2.69
C ILE A 29 3.63 0.17 -3.41
N THR A 30 3.91 -0.98 -4.00
CA THR A 30 2.89 -1.83 -4.62
C THR A 30 2.86 -3.15 -3.88
N SER A 31 1.73 -3.43 -3.23
CA SER A 31 1.49 -4.73 -2.63
C SER A 31 0.82 -5.64 -3.65
N ASN A 32 1.48 -6.76 -3.95
CA ASN A 32 0.91 -7.85 -4.74
C ASN A 32 0.15 -8.86 -3.86
N GLU A 33 0.17 -8.68 -2.54
CA GLU A 33 -0.62 -9.49 -1.62
C GLU A 33 -2.10 -9.16 -1.82
N VAL A 34 -2.94 -10.18 -1.75
CA VAL A 34 -4.38 -10.06 -2.01
C VAL A 34 -5.05 -9.43 -0.80
N PHE A 35 -5.17 -8.10 -0.80
CA PHE A 35 -5.94 -7.36 0.20
C PHE A 35 -7.40 -7.22 -0.29
N GLY A 36 -8.34 -7.75 0.48
CA GLY A 36 -9.77 -7.85 0.13
C GLY A 36 -10.12 -8.99 -0.85
N GLN A 37 -11.44 -9.28 -0.99
CA GLN A 37 -11.99 -10.38 -1.80
C GLN A 37 -11.71 -10.32 -3.32
N GLN A 38 -10.95 -9.33 -3.80
CA GLN A 38 -10.96 -8.92 -5.21
C GLN A 38 -9.65 -9.23 -5.98
N GLY A 39 -8.56 -9.63 -5.32
CA GLY A 39 -7.40 -10.21 -6.04
C GLY A 39 -6.57 -9.23 -6.89
N TYR A 40 -6.63 -7.93 -6.60
CA TYR A 40 -5.88 -6.90 -7.33
C TYR A 40 -4.71 -6.38 -6.49
N PRO A 41 -3.55 -6.08 -7.11
CA PRO A 41 -2.47 -5.38 -6.41
C PRO A 41 -2.94 -3.99 -5.96
N ILE A 42 -2.47 -3.54 -4.81
CA ILE A 42 -2.79 -2.20 -4.29
C ILE A 42 -1.52 -1.36 -4.30
N LYS A 43 -1.64 -0.16 -4.87
CA LYS A 43 -0.59 0.85 -4.81
C LYS A 43 -0.90 1.84 -3.70
N VAL A 44 0.08 2.07 -2.84
CA VAL A 44 -0.01 2.96 -1.68
C VAL A 44 1.09 3.99 -1.76
N VAL A 45 0.71 5.26 -1.65
CA VAL A 45 1.63 6.40 -1.56
C VAL A 45 1.47 7.03 -0.19
N PHE A 46 2.56 7.15 0.55
CA PHE A 46 2.55 7.69 1.90
C PHE A 46 3.81 8.52 2.18
N SER A 47 3.73 9.44 3.14
CA SER A 47 4.88 10.12 3.73
C SER A 47 5.20 9.49 5.07
N CYS A 48 6.46 9.15 5.30
CA CYS A 48 6.97 8.82 6.61
C CYS A 48 7.56 10.08 7.24
N GLU A 49 6.94 10.55 8.33
CA GLU A 49 7.47 11.59 9.20
C GLU A 49 8.11 10.94 10.44
N ILE A 50 8.68 11.76 11.34
CA ILE A 50 9.44 11.27 12.51
C ILE A 50 8.59 10.37 13.43
N GLU A 51 7.31 10.68 13.61
CA GLU A 51 6.43 9.96 14.57
C GLU A 51 5.17 9.38 13.93
N LYS A 52 4.92 9.68 12.66
CA LYS A 52 3.67 9.30 12.00
C LYS A 52 3.88 8.99 10.54
N ILE A 53 2.99 8.16 10.02
CA ILE A 53 2.85 7.93 8.59
C ILE A 53 1.56 8.59 8.13
N VAL A 54 1.65 9.33 7.02
CA VAL A 54 0.51 9.98 6.39
C VAL A 54 0.27 9.32 5.04
N VAL A 55 -0.83 8.57 4.93
CA VAL A 55 -1.25 8.01 3.64
C VAL A 55 -1.79 9.13 2.78
N ILE A 56 -1.19 9.32 1.60
CA ILE A 56 -1.58 10.35 0.64
C ILE A 56 -2.66 9.80 -0.29
N THR A 57 -2.45 8.58 -0.81
CA THR A 57 -3.42 7.89 -1.66
C THR A 57 -3.18 6.40 -1.63
N ALA A 58 -4.26 5.63 -1.77
CA ALA A 58 -4.20 4.21 -2.02
C ALA A 58 -5.26 3.80 -3.04
N TYR A 59 -4.87 2.99 -4.02
CA TYR A 59 -5.75 2.59 -5.10
C TYR A 59 -5.40 1.20 -5.65
N PRO A 60 -6.40 0.45 -6.14
CA PRO A 60 -6.14 -0.84 -6.76
C PRO A 60 -5.52 -0.59 -8.15
N LEU A 61 -4.51 -1.39 -8.49
CA LEU A 61 -3.96 -1.44 -9.82
C LEU A 61 -4.78 -2.40 -10.67
N LYS A 62 -5.08 -2.00 -11.90
CA LYS A 62 -5.64 -2.93 -12.88
C LYS A 62 -4.61 -4.03 -13.12
N LYS A 63 -5.03 -5.28 -12.98
CA LYS A 63 -4.28 -6.42 -13.50
C LYS A 63 -4.31 -6.27 -15.01
N GLU A 64 -3.22 -5.82 -15.64
CA GLU A 64 -3.13 -5.92 -17.08
C GLU A 64 -3.23 -7.40 -17.44
N MET A 65 -4.36 -7.80 -18.01
CA MET A 65 -4.43 -9.04 -18.77
C MET A 65 -3.51 -8.81 -19.98
N LYS A 66 -2.25 -9.21 -19.87
CA LYS A 66 -1.42 -9.40 -21.06
C LYS A 66 -2.19 -10.36 -21.96
N LYS A 67 -2.69 -9.82 -23.07
CA LYS A 67 -3.42 -10.54 -24.10
C LYS A 67 -2.45 -11.27 -25.01
#